data_AF-A0A397T5K1-F1
#
_entry.id   AF-A0A397T5K1-F1
#
_cell.length_a   1.000
_cell.length_b   1.000
_cell.length_c   1.000
_cell.angle_alpha   90.00
_cell.angle_beta   90.00
_cell.angle_gamma   90.00
#
_symmetry.space_group_name_H-M   'P 1'
#
loop_
_entity.id
_entity.type
_entity.pdbx_description
1 polymer ?
#
loop_
_entity_poly.entity_id
_entity_poly.type
_entity_poly.pdbx_seq_one_letter_code
_entity_poly.pdbx_strand_id
1 'polypeptide(L)'
;MQFPSYSGTVNTICLLTYITIYGIHDLVGIRKRTITNRQRLSPLTRIIYGIQVFISLTYVADCIVVILKASKSKDWDPNYVIFYDIGTFTAWVLNLSLMIYRGKKLGRWGFVNYCFQFLSLYFESVIFHYWITRFRSNKPGTAFSFYDQILLCIIITRYIYLIIVSFALFIHAFLKNNLCKEFYNVYFSF
;
A
#
# COMPACT_ATOMS: atom_id res chain seq x y z
N MET A 1 20.72 12.47 13.15
CA MET A 1 19.52 12.94 12.41
C MET A 1 18.37 11.99 12.73
N GLN A 2 17.41 12.35 13.59
CA GLN A 2 16.30 11.46 13.96
C GLN A 2 15.15 11.62 12.96
N PHE A 3 14.99 10.64 12.05
CA PHE A 3 13.66 10.36 11.51
C PHE A 3 12.71 10.09 12.68
N PRO A 4 11.40 10.38 12.58
CA PRO A 4 10.44 10.00 13.60
C PRO A 4 10.30 8.48 13.57
N SER A 5 11.30 7.81 14.14
CA SER A 5 11.49 6.35 14.11
C SER A 5 10.28 5.67 14.75
N TYR A 6 9.57 6.38 15.62
CA TYR A 6 8.33 5.95 16.25
C TYR A 6 7.12 5.91 15.32
N SER A 7 6.93 6.90 14.43
CA SER A 7 5.72 6.95 13.58
C SER A 7 5.81 5.93 12.44
N GLY A 8 6.97 5.83 11.78
CA GLY A 8 7.18 4.83 10.74
C GLY A 8 7.03 3.40 11.24
N THR A 9 7.73 3.03 12.32
CA THR A 9 7.71 1.65 12.84
C THR A 9 6.32 1.20 13.27
N VAL A 10 5.54 2.06 13.93
CA VAL A 10 4.15 1.77 14.30
C VAL A 10 3.30 1.50 13.05
N ASN A 11 3.45 2.30 11.99
CA ASN A 11 2.71 2.11 10.74
C ASN A 11 3.02 0.75 10.09
N THR A 12 4.31 0.38 10.03
CA THR A 12 4.75 -0.91 9.46
C THR A 12 4.24 -2.09 10.28
N ILE A 13 4.37 -2.04 11.61
CA ILE A 13 3.89 -3.09 12.50
C ILE A 13 2.37 -3.23 12.35
N CYS A 14 1.63 -2.12 12.30
CA CYS A 14 0.18 -2.13 12.08
C CYS A 14 -0.19 -2.77 10.73
N LEU A 15 0.44 -2.38 9.62
CA LEU A 15 0.16 -2.93 8.30
C LEU A 15 0.51 -4.42 8.19
N LEU A 16 1.68 -4.82 8.71
CA LEU A 16 2.11 -6.22 8.73
C LEU A 16 1.20 -7.08 9.61
N THR A 17 0.89 -6.63 10.82
CA THR A 17 0.02 -7.36 11.75
C THR A 17 -1.39 -7.47 11.16
N TYR A 18 -1.89 -6.39 10.56
CA TYR A 18 -3.18 -6.40 9.88
C TYR A 18 -3.20 -7.42 8.73
N ILE A 19 -2.24 -7.36 7.81
CA ILE A 19 -2.27 -8.22 6.63
C ILE A 19 -1.98 -9.68 6.97
N THR A 20 -1.19 -9.96 8.00
CA THR A 20 -0.92 -11.33 8.45
C THR A 20 -2.13 -11.93 9.15
N ILE A 21 -2.70 -11.27 10.18
CA ILE A 21 -3.85 -11.80 10.91
C ILE A 21 -5.06 -11.95 10.00
N TYR A 22 -5.44 -10.86 9.33
CA TYR A 22 -6.63 -10.87 8.50
C TYR A 22 -6.40 -11.63 7.19
N GLY A 23 -5.20 -11.58 6.61
CA GLY A 23 -4.87 -12.36 5.41
C GLY A 23 -4.87 -13.87 5.67
N ILE A 24 -4.36 -14.34 6.81
CA ILE A 24 -4.41 -15.77 7.18
C ILE A 24 -5.86 -16.21 7.40
N HIS A 25 -6.63 -15.46 8.20
CA HIS A 25 -8.05 -15.76 8.41
C HIS A 25 -8.81 -15.85 7.08
N ASP A 26 -8.54 -14.89 6.20
CA ASP A 26 -9.15 -14.79 4.89
C ASP A 26 -8.72 -15.94 3.96
N LEU A 27 -7.46 -16.38 3.98
CA LEU A 27 -6.96 -17.55 3.25
C LEU A 27 -7.62 -18.87 3.70
N VAL A 28 -7.75 -19.06 5.02
CA VAL A 28 -8.43 -20.23 5.59
C VAL A 28 -9.88 -20.29 5.12
N GLY A 29 -10.58 -19.15 5.08
CA GLY A 29 -11.95 -19.05 4.55
C GLY A 29 -12.05 -19.39 3.06
N ILE A 30 -11.06 -19.01 2.24
CA ILE A 30 -11.02 -19.32 0.80
C ILE A 30 -10.70 -20.79 0.53
N ARG A 31 -9.87 -21.44 1.38
CA ARG A 31 -9.52 -22.86 1.23
C ARG A 31 -10.74 -23.76 1.36
N LYS A 32 -11.69 -23.40 2.24
CA LYS A 32 -12.95 -24.13 2.45
C LYS A 32 -13.95 -23.99 1.30
N ARG A 33 -13.79 -23.00 0.40
CA ARG A 33 -14.67 -22.81 -0.76
C ARG A 33 -14.07 -23.42 -2.02
N THR A 34 -14.70 -24.48 -2.52
CA THR A 34 -14.44 -25.06 -3.84
C THR A 34 -14.96 -24.09 -4.90
N ILE A 35 -14.09 -23.56 -5.76
CA ILE A 35 -14.50 -22.68 -6.86
C ILE A 35 -13.80 -23.13 -8.14
N THR A 36 -14.63 -23.44 -9.13
CA THR A 36 -14.29 -24.21 -10.34
C THR A 36 -14.19 -23.37 -11.61
N ASN A 37 -14.23 -22.03 -11.53
CA ASN A 37 -14.18 -21.20 -12.74
C ASN A 37 -13.14 -20.07 -12.64
N ARG A 38 -12.10 -20.15 -13.49
CA ARG A 38 -11.14 -19.05 -13.71
C ARG A 38 -11.87 -17.92 -14.44
N GLN A 39 -12.10 -16.80 -13.76
CA GLN A 39 -12.64 -15.62 -14.42
C GLN A 39 -11.54 -14.83 -15.14
N ARG A 40 -11.85 -14.32 -16.33
CA ARG A 40 -10.96 -13.40 -17.06
C ARG A 40 -10.87 -12.07 -16.29
N LEU A 41 -9.64 -11.56 -16.16
CA LEU A 41 -9.36 -10.29 -15.49
C LEU A 41 -9.89 -9.12 -16.32
N SER A 42 -10.70 -8.25 -15.71
CA SER A 42 -11.13 -6.98 -16.30
C SER A 42 -9.92 -6.05 -16.56
N PRO A 43 -9.96 -5.21 -17.62
CA PRO A 43 -8.91 -4.21 -17.88
C PRO A 43 -8.60 -3.34 -16.66
N LEU A 44 -9.64 -2.91 -15.93
CA LEU A 44 -9.50 -2.08 -14.73
C LEU A 44 -8.73 -2.83 -13.62
N THR A 45 -8.96 -4.13 -13.47
CA THR A 45 -8.23 -4.99 -12.52
C THR A 45 -6.75 -5.11 -12.88
N ARG A 46 -6.41 -5.16 -14.18
CA ARG A 46 -5.01 -5.21 -14.64
C ARG A 46 -4.28 -3.91 -14.34
N ILE A 47 -4.94 -2.77 -14.56
CA ILE A 47 -4.39 -1.44 -14.23
C ILE A 47 -4.12 -1.34 -12.73
N ILE A 48 -5.07 -1.78 -11.90
CA ILE A 48 -4.89 -1.78 -10.44
C ILE A 48 -3.68 -2.62 -10.03
N TYR A 49 -3.50 -3.82 -10.58
CA TYR A 49 -2.30 -4.63 -10.31
C TYR A 49 -1.01 -3.95 -10.77
N GLY A 50 -1.01 -3.33 -11.95
CA GLY A 50 0.15 -2.59 -12.45
C GLY A 50 0.56 -1.47 -11.51
N ILE A 51 -0.40 -0.66 -11.05
CA ILE A 51 -0.15 0.44 -10.10
C ILE A 51 0.32 -0.11 -8.74
N GLN A 52 -0.25 -1.21 -8.25
CA GLN A 52 0.17 -1.85 -7.00
C GLN A 52 1.62 -2.35 -7.06
N VAL A 53 2.03 -2.95 -8.18
CA VAL A 53 3.42 -3.34 -8.40
C VAL A 53 4.32 -2.11 -8.43
N PHE A 54 3.89 -1.04 -9.12
CA PHE A 54 4.65 0.21 -9.17
C PHE A 54 4.84 0.83 -7.77
N ILE A 55 3.80 0.85 -6.93
CA ILE A 55 3.90 1.30 -5.53
C ILE A 55 4.85 0.40 -4.73
N SER A 56 4.85 -0.91 -4.98
CA SER A 56 5.80 -1.81 -4.31
C SER A 56 7.25 -1.48 -4.68
N LEU A 57 7.50 -1.12 -5.95
CA LEU A 57 8.83 -0.71 -6.42
C LEU A 57 9.29 0.62 -5.81
N THR A 58 8.38 1.55 -5.48
CA THR A 58 8.79 2.80 -4.83
C THR A 58 9.30 2.58 -3.40
N TYR A 59 8.79 1.59 -2.67
CA TYR A 59 9.38 1.19 -1.37
C TYR A 59 10.78 0.58 -1.51
N VAL A 60 11.06 -0.14 -2.60
CA VAL A 60 12.41 -0.64 -2.91
C VAL A 60 13.34 0.54 -3.24
N ALA A 61 12.87 1.52 -3.99
CA ALA A 61 13.63 2.72 -4.29
C ALA A 61 13.96 3.51 -3.01
N ASP A 62 13.01 3.66 -2.07
CA ASP A 62 13.26 4.27 -0.76
C ASP A 62 14.38 3.52 -0.01
N CYS A 63 14.34 2.19 0.06
CA CYS A 63 15.39 1.38 0.69
C CYS A 63 16.77 1.71 0.11
N ILE A 64 16.89 1.74 -1.22
CA ILE A 64 18.15 2.00 -1.92
C ILE A 64 18.68 3.39 -1.56
N VAL A 65 17.83 4.41 -1.60
CA VAL A 65 18.22 5.80 -1.31
C VAL A 65 18.63 5.96 0.16
N VAL A 66 17.92 5.31 1.09
CA VAL A 66 18.25 5.27 2.51
C VAL A 66 19.62 4.61 2.73
N ILE A 67 19.87 3.45 2.13
CA ILE A 67 21.15 2.74 2.23
C ILE A 67 22.30 3.58 1.67
N LEU A 68 22.11 4.20 0.49
CA LEU A 68 23.12 5.07 -0.12
C LEU A 68 23.42 6.28 0.76
N LYS A 69 22.40 6.90 1.35
CA LYS A 69 22.56 8.03 2.27
C LYS A 69 23.29 7.58 3.55
N ALA A 70 22.93 6.43 4.11
CA ALA A 70 23.56 5.85 5.29
C ALA A 70 25.04 5.53 5.08
N SER A 71 25.41 5.00 3.91
CA SER A 71 26.80 4.69 3.57
C SER A 71 27.73 5.92 3.56
N LYS A 72 27.16 7.12 3.39
CA LYS A 72 27.91 8.39 3.37
C LYS A 72 27.92 9.12 4.72
N SER A 73 27.01 8.81 5.63
CA SER A 73 26.93 9.47 6.94
C SER A 73 27.58 8.60 8.02
N LYS A 74 28.63 9.12 8.68
CA LYS A 74 29.35 8.39 9.73
C LYS A 74 28.56 8.19 11.05
N ASP A 75 27.48 8.95 11.25
CA ASP A 75 26.76 9.01 12.54
C ASP A 75 25.29 8.54 12.46
N TRP A 76 24.95 7.66 11.51
CA TRP A 76 23.55 7.22 11.34
C TRP A 76 23.38 5.75 11.66
N ASP A 77 22.39 5.43 12.52
CA ASP A 77 21.91 4.08 12.77
C ASP A 77 20.84 3.71 11.71
N PRO A 78 21.19 2.91 10.70
CA PRO A 78 20.34 2.65 9.52
C PRO A 78 19.24 1.63 9.80
N ASN A 79 19.35 0.89 10.90
CA ASN A 79 18.55 -0.31 11.14
C ASN A 79 17.05 0.01 11.19
N TYR A 80 16.64 1.04 11.92
CA TYR A 80 15.22 1.36 12.13
C TYR A 80 14.48 1.78 10.85
N VAL A 81 15.15 2.49 9.94
CA VAL A 81 14.54 2.95 8.69
C VAL A 81 14.48 1.82 7.67
N ILE A 82 15.50 0.97 7.63
CA ILE A 82 15.51 -0.22 6.77
C ILE A 82 14.42 -1.22 7.20
N PHE A 83 14.23 -1.44 8.52
CA PHE A 83 13.15 -2.29 9.02
C PHE A 83 11.76 -1.76 8.63
N TYR A 84 11.58 -0.45 8.64
CA TYR A 84 10.35 0.20 8.19
C TYR A 84 10.07 -0.07 6.71
N ASP A 85 11.03 0.20 5.83
CA ASP A 85 10.82 0.07 4.39
C ASP A 85 10.65 -1.39 3.96
N ILE A 86 11.47 -2.30 4.50
CA ILE A 86 11.39 -3.74 4.21
C ILE A 86 10.07 -4.32 4.74
N GLY A 87 9.67 -3.96 5.95
CA GLY A 87 8.42 -4.45 6.53
C GLY A 87 7.20 -3.97 5.76
N THR A 88 7.19 -2.69 5.37
CA THR A 88 6.11 -2.11 4.59
C THR A 88 6.05 -2.72 3.19
N PHE A 89 7.20 -2.90 2.54
CA PHE A 89 7.30 -3.64 1.27
C PHE A 89 6.73 -5.06 1.38
N THR A 90 7.08 -5.78 2.45
CA THR A 90 6.59 -7.14 2.69
C THR A 90 5.07 -7.17 2.85
N ALA A 91 4.50 -6.21 3.59
CA ALA A 91 3.05 -6.09 3.75
C ALA A 91 2.34 -5.87 2.40
N TRP A 92 2.93 -5.04 1.53
CA TRP A 92 2.44 -4.78 0.18
C TRP A 92 2.49 -6.03 -0.72
N VAL A 93 3.59 -6.78 -0.70
CA VAL A 93 3.73 -8.03 -1.46
C VAL A 93 2.70 -9.07 -1.00
N LEU A 94 2.45 -9.18 0.31
CA LEU A 94 1.43 -10.07 0.85
C LEU A 94 0.02 -9.64 0.40
N ASN A 95 -0.30 -8.35 0.49
CA ASN A 95 -1.58 -7.82 0.03
C ASN A 95 -1.79 -8.07 -1.48
N LEU A 96 -0.78 -7.79 -2.31
CA LEU A 96 -0.84 -8.05 -3.75
C LEU A 96 -1.05 -9.54 -4.05
N SER A 97 -0.35 -10.42 -3.33
CA SER A 97 -0.48 -11.88 -3.48
C SER A 97 -1.90 -12.35 -3.14
N LEU A 98 -2.47 -11.84 -2.04
CA LEU A 98 -3.86 -12.09 -1.64
C LEU A 98 -4.85 -11.59 -2.69
N MET A 99 -4.65 -10.37 -3.20
CA MET A 99 -5.49 -9.80 -4.26
C MET A 99 -5.46 -10.64 -5.53
N ILE A 100 -4.28 -11.06 -6.00
CA ILE A 100 -4.13 -11.89 -7.20
C ILE A 100 -4.78 -13.27 -6.99
N TYR A 101 -4.52 -13.91 -5.86
CA TYR A 101 -5.09 -15.22 -5.54
C TYR A 101 -6.62 -15.16 -5.50
N ARG A 102 -7.18 -14.17 -4.80
CA ARG A 102 -8.63 -13.93 -4.76
C ARG A 102 -9.20 -13.52 -6.10
N GLY A 103 -8.55 -12.62 -6.82
CA GLY A 103 -8.99 -12.17 -8.13
C GLY A 103 -9.14 -13.34 -9.10
N LYS A 104 -8.18 -14.28 -9.09
CA LYS A 104 -8.23 -15.48 -9.93
C LYS A 104 -9.24 -16.53 -9.46
N LYS A 105 -9.37 -16.74 -8.14
CA LYS A 105 -10.20 -17.83 -7.58
C LYS A 105 -11.65 -17.44 -7.32
N LEU A 106 -11.90 -16.21 -6.89
CA LEU A 106 -13.22 -15.71 -6.47
C LEU A 106 -13.78 -14.63 -7.41
N GLY A 107 -12.97 -14.10 -8.33
CA GLY A 107 -13.34 -12.98 -9.19
C GLY A 107 -13.51 -11.65 -8.44
N ARG A 108 -13.37 -11.63 -7.10
CA ARG A 108 -13.59 -10.47 -6.23
C ARG A 108 -12.49 -10.40 -5.19
N TRP A 109 -12.10 -9.19 -4.83
CA TRP A 109 -11.17 -8.94 -3.73
C TRP A 109 -11.90 -9.01 -2.38
N GLY A 110 -11.16 -9.39 -1.34
CA GLY A 110 -11.66 -9.36 0.04
C GLY A 110 -11.64 -7.96 0.63
N PHE A 111 -12.53 -7.71 1.59
CA PHE A 111 -12.60 -6.47 2.36
C PHE A 111 -11.24 -6.08 2.95
N VAL A 112 -10.46 -7.07 3.39
CA VAL A 112 -9.08 -6.92 3.89
C VAL A 112 -8.19 -6.11 2.93
N ASN A 113 -8.27 -6.38 1.62
CA ASN A 113 -7.41 -5.68 0.63
C ASN A 113 -7.84 -4.22 0.46
N TYR A 114 -9.15 -3.94 0.53
CA TYR A 114 -9.66 -2.57 0.45
C TYR A 114 -9.25 -1.77 1.70
N CYS A 115 -9.44 -2.34 2.89
CA CYS A 115 -9.00 -1.71 4.14
C CYS A 115 -7.50 -1.50 4.19
N PHE A 116 -6.71 -2.49 3.75
CA PHE A 116 -5.26 -2.34 3.64
C PHE A 116 -4.88 -1.12 2.79
N GLN A 117 -5.59 -0.91 1.67
CA GLN A 117 -5.34 0.22 0.80
C GLN A 117 -5.63 1.57 1.47
N PHE A 118 -6.79 1.70 2.11
CA PHE A 118 -7.17 2.95 2.80
C PHE A 118 -6.27 3.23 4.01
N LEU A 119 -5.89 2.19 4.75
CA LEU A 119 -4.98 2.32 5.88
C LEU A 119 -3.58 2.74 5.41
N SER A 120 -3.10 2.18 4.29
CA SER A 120 -1.85 2.57 3.67
C SER A 120 -1.88 4.03 3.19
N LEU A 121 -2.97 4.47 2.57
CA LEU A 121 -3.16 5.87 2.18
C LEU A 121 -3.12 6.80 3.40
N TYR A 122 -3.79 6.44 4.49
CA TYR A 122 -3.78 7.21 5.73
C TYR A 122 -2.36 7.36 6.30
N PHE A 123 -1.61 6.26 6.42
CA PHE A 123 -0.24 6.31 6.92
C PHE A 123 0.69 7.12 6.01
N GLU A 124 0.53 7.00 4.69
CA GLU A 124 1.30 7.80 3.75
C GLU A 124 0.96 9.29 3.86
N SER A 125 -0.31 9.66 4.10
CA SER A 125 -0.71 11.04 4.37
C SER A 125 0.00 11.62 5.61
N VAL A 126 0.16 10.83 6.66
CA VAL A 126 0.88 11.24 7.88
C VAL A 126 2.36 11.50 7.58
N ILE A 127 3.00 10.61 6.80
CA ILE A 127 4.40 10.77 6.39
C ILE A 127 4.56 11.99 5.48
N PHE A 128 3.66 12.17 4.51
CA PHE A 128 3.67 13.31 3.61
C PHE A 128 3.50 14.63 4.37
N HIS A 129 2.57 14.68 5.33
CA HIS A 129 2.38 15.84 6.19
C HIS A 129 3.63 16.16 7.03
N TYR A 130 4.30 15.14 7.57
CA TYR A 130 5.57 15.30 8.28
C TYR A 130 6.65 15.94 7.37
N TRP A 131 6.75 15.50 6.12
CA TRP A 131 7.68 16.10 5.17
C TRP A 131 7.34 17.56 4.86
N ILE A 132 6.06 17.89 4.62
CA ILE A 132 5.62 19.27 4.36
C ILE A 132 5.94 20.19 5.55
N THR A 133 5.61 19.76 6.77
CA THR A 133 5.85 20.58 7.97
C THR A 133 7.34 20.82 8.20
N ARG A 134 8.18 19.81 7.92
CA ARG A 134 9.64 19.97 7.93
C ARG A 134 10.15 20.95 6.87
N PHE A 135 9.62 20.88 5.64
CA PHE A 135 9.95 21.85 4.60
C PHE A 135 9.62 23.29 5.01
N ARG A 136 8.47 23.51 5.67
CA ARG A 136 8.04 24.83 6.15
C ARG A 136 8.81 25.32 7.38
N SER A 137 9.24 24.42 8.25
CA SER A 137 9.88 24.76 9.53
C SER A 137 11.41 24.90 9.44
N ASN A 138 12.02 24.72 8.27
CA ASN A 138 13.47 24.82 8.14
C ASN A 138 13.95 26.21 8.54
N LYS A 139 14.81 26.26 9.55
CA LYS A 139 15.52 27.47 9.96
C LYS A 139 16.35 27.98 8.76
N PRO A 140 16.49 29.30 8.58
CA PRO A 140 17.38 29.83 7.55
C PRO A 140 18.78 29.26 7.77
N GLY A 141 19.29 28.50 6.78
CA GLY A 141 20.62 27.85 6.82
C GLY A 141 20.64 26.32 6.76
N THR A 142 19.53 25.62 7.03
CA THR A 142 19.46 24.16 6.82
C THR A 142 19.16 23.80 5.37
N ALA A 143 20.19 23.52 4.57
CA ALA A 143 20.03 23.02 3.21
C ALA A 143 19.58 21.55 3.21
N PHE A 144 18.54 21.22 2.44
CA PHE A 144 18.15 19.84 2.19
C PHE A 144 19.25 19.12 1.40
N SER A 145 19.61 17.91 1.82
CA SER A 145 20.56 17.11 1.05
C SER A 145 19.92 16.62 -0.26
N PHE A 146 20.75 16.34 -1.26
CA PHE A 146 20.32 15.72 -2.52
C PHE A 146 19.47 14.45 -2.29
N TYR A 147 19.85 13.62 -1.31
CA TYR A 147 19.10 12.42 -0.94
C TYR A 147 17.72 12.72 -0.35
N ASP A 148 17.57 13.81 0.41
CA ASP A 148 16.26 14.21 0.97
C ASP A 148 15.30 14.67 -0.14
N GLN A 149 15.81 15.31 -1.19
CA GLN A 149 15.02 15.70 -2.36
C GLN A 149 14.53 14.48 -3.14
N ILE A 150 15.38 13.46 -3.31
CA ILE A 150 15.00 12.20 -3.95
C ILE A 150 13.92 11.49 -3.15
N LEU A 151 14.10 11.34 -1.83
CA LEU A 151 13.09 10.70 -0.96
C LEU A 151 11.74 11.42 -1.03
N LEU A 152 11.75 12.76 -1.02
CA LEU A 152 10.52 13.53 -1.16
C LEU A 152 9.83 13.26 -2.49
N CYS A 153 10.59 13.21 -3.59
CA CYS A 153 10.05 12.90 -4.91
C CYS A 153 9.36 11.53 -4.93
N ILE A 154 10.03 10.51 -4.38
CA ILE A 154 9.48 9.15 -4.27
C ILE A 154 8.18 9.14 -3.45
N ILE A 155 8.15 9.82 -2.30
CA ILE A 155 6.97 9.93 -1.44
C ILE A 155 5.81 10.61 -2.15
N ILE A 156 6.06 11.74 -2.84
CA ILE A 156 5.03 12.46 -3.61
C ILE A 156 4.44 11.55 -4.69
N THR A 157 5.32 10.90 -5.46
CA THR A 157 4.92 9.99 -6.53
C THR A 157 4.10 8.84 -5.98
N ARG A 158 4.56 8.18 -4.90
CA ARG A 158 3.83 7.10 -4.23
C ARG A 158 2.47 7.55 -3.72
N TYR A 159 2.40 8.72 -3.08
CA TYR A 159 1.15 9.28 -2.57
C TYR A 159 0.12 9.51 -3.67
N ILE A 160 0.53 10.06 -4.81
CA ILE A 160 -0.36 10.23 -5.98
C ILE A 160 -0.89 8.88 -6.48
N TYR A 161 -0.03 7.88 -6.62
CA TYR A 161 -0.47 6.53 -7.04
C TYR A 161 -1.42 5.88 -6.03
N LEU A 162 -1.18 6.07 -4.72
CA LEU A 162 -2.08 5.60 -3.68
C LEU A 162 -3.47 6.23 -3.77
N ILE A 163 -3.55 7.53 -4.08
CA ILE A 163 -4.83 8.20 -4.30
C ILE A 163 -5.53 7.59 -5.52
N ILE A 164 -4.84 7.50 -6.65
CA ILE A 164 -5.41 6.97 -7.91
C ILE A 164 -5.95 5.56 -7.71
N VAL A 165 -5.16 4.67 -7.08
CA VAL A 165 -5.59 3.28 -6.89
C VAL A 165 -6.71 3.16 -5.86
N SER A 166 -6.74 4.02 -4.83
CA SER A 166 -7.83 4.05 -3.85
C SER A 166 -9.15 4.47 -4.51
N PHE A 167 -9.13 5.47 -5.39
CA PHE A 167 -10.29 5.83 -6.20
C PHE A 167 -10.70 4.70 -7.16
N ALA A 168 -9.75 4.05 -7.83
CA ALA A 168 -10.04 2.94 -8.72
C ALA A 168 -10.67 1.74 -7.97
N LEU A 169 -10.18 1.44 -6.76
CA LEU A 169 -10.73 0.41 -5.89
C LEU A 169 -12.13 0.78 -5.38
N PHE A 170 -12.35 2.06 -5.05
CA PHE A 170 -13.65 2.57 -4.65
C PHE A 170 -14.67 2.38 -5.79
N ILE A 171 -14.34 2.85 -7.00
CA ILE A 171 -15.18 2.66 -8.19
C ILE A 171 -15.45 1.17 -8.44
N HIS A 172 -14.42 0.32 -8.36
CA HIS A 172 -14.59 -1.12 -8.53
C HIS A 172 -15.53 -1.74 -7.48
N ALA A 173 -15.44 -1.33 -6.21
CA ALA A 173 -16.32 -1.79 -5.15
C ALA A 173 -17.78 -1.36 -5.38
N PHE A 174 -18.00 -0.10 -5.80
CA PHE A 174 -19.32 0.43 -6.11
C PHE A 174 -19.97 -0.26 -7.31
N LEU A 175 -19.25 -0.36 -8.43
CA LEU A 175 -19.76 -1.02 -9.65
C LEU A 175 -20.14 -2.48 -9.37
N LYS A 176 -19.31 -3.20 -8.60
CA LYS A 176 -19.56 -4.60 -8.30
C LYS A 176 -20.72 -4.81 -7.32
N ASN A 177 -20.92 -3.91 -6.35
CA ASN A 177 -22.05 -3.96 -5.43
C ASN A 177 -23.37 -3.59 -6.11
N ASN A 178 -23.37 -2.62 -7.03
CA ASN A 178 -24.57 -2.22 -7.76
C ASN A 178 -25.04 -3.31 -8.74
N LEU A 179 -24.11 -3.94 -9.47
CA LEU A 179 -24.43 -5.09 -10.32
C LEU A 179 -24.99 -6.27 -9.51
N CYS A 180 -24.53 -6.47 -8.27
CA CYS A 180 -25.06 -7.53 -7.41
C CYS A 180 -26.48 -7.23 -6.90
N LYS A 181 -26.83 -5.94 -6.69
CA LYS A 181 -28.18 -5.50 -6.32
C LYS A 181 -29.16 -5.58 -7.49
N GLU A 182 -28.74 -5.19 -8.70
CA GLU A 182 -29.59 -5.31 -9.90
C GLU A 182 -29.90 -6.78 -10.22
N PHE A 183 -28.92 -7.68 -10.14
CA PHE A 183 -29.18 -9.11 -10.29
C PHE A 183 -30.15 -9.66 -9.22
N TYR A 184 -30.08 -9.16 -7.98
CA TYR A 184 -31.01 -9.60 -6.94
C TYR A 184 -32.44 -9.10 -7.20
N ASN A 185 -32.62 -7.84 -7.61
CA ASN A 185 -33.93 -7.29 -7.91
C ASN A 185 -34.57 -7.88 -9.19
N VAL A 186 -33.78 -8.26 -10.19
CA VAL A 186 -34.31 -8.89 -11.42
C VAL A 186 -34.74 -10.34 -11.19
N TYR A 187 -34.11 -11.06 -10.25
CA TYR A 187 -34.43 -12.48 -10.01
C TYR A 187 -35.36 -12.73 -8.80
N PHE A 188 -35.61 -11.74 -7.95
CA PHE A 188 -36.51 -11.84 -6.79
C PHE A 188 -37.73 -10.89 -6.85
N SER A 189 -37.99 -10.28 -8.00
CA SER A 189 -39.27 -9.60 -8.29
C SER A 189 -40.26 -10.59 -8.93
N PHE A 190 -40.74 -11.56 -8.15
CA PHE A 190 -41.94 -12.35 -8.44
C PHE A 190 -42.68 -12.62 -7.14
#